data_AF-A0A929T9T2-F1
#
_entry.id   AF-A0A929T9T2-F1
#
_cell.length_a   1.000
_cell.length_b   1.000
_cell.length_c   1.000
_cell.angle_alpha   90.00
_cell.angle_beta   90.00
_cell.angle_gamma   90.00
#
_symmetry.space_group_name_H-M   'P 1'
#
loop_
_entity.id
_entity.type
_entity.pdbx_description
1 polymer ?
#
loop_
_entity_poly.entity_id
_entity_poly.type
_entity_poly.pdbx_seq_one_letter_code
_entity_poly.pdbx_strand_id
1 'polypeptide(L)'
;MLMDTGAVMPLYYYNDLYLLNTAFTGDYSNVFGYKYFMHVKKDGKNAKVMRLNLASEPDHLDPALNTTADGGCLALNSFAGLYTYDKDGKLVPELADGEPEVSEDGTQYTVKVKKGLKWSDGSGLNANDFVYSWQRAADPKTGADYAYLFDVFAKDADGKLKVEAKDDNTITFTLAAPCSYMVGLMAFPTFLPVQKKAVEAADKDGSNPGAWAMEAGFVTNGAYTLKSWKHKESMVYVKNPNYYDAD
;
A
#
# COMPACT_ATOMS: atom_id res chain seq x y z
N MET A 1 -8.06 -34.70 -29.77
CA MET A 1 -7.35 -33.54 -29.19
C MET A 1 -7.41 -33.64 -27.68
N LEU A 2 -6.48 -33.01 -26.92
CA LEU A 2 -6.46 -33.07 -25.45
C LEU A 2 -7.75 -32.52 -24.77
N MET A 3 -8.65 -31.93 -25.57
CA MET A 3 -9.92 -31.33 -25.17
C MET A 3 -11.16 -32.22 -25.41
N ASP A 4 -11.02 -33.41 -26.01
CA ASP A 4 -12.18 -34.26 -26.36
C ASP A 4 -12.64 -35.19 -25.23
N THR A 5 -11.85 -35.34 -24.16
CA THR A 5 -12.16 -36.26 -23.04
C THR A 5 -11.86 -35.70 -21.64
N GLY A 6 -11.39 -34.45 -21.54
CA GLY A 6 -11.08 -33.80 -20.25
C GLY A 6 -11.96 -32.58 -20.00
N ALA A 7 -12.49 -32.44 -18.80
CA ALA A 7 -13.05 -31.17 -18.34
C ALA A 7 -11.89 -30.24 -17.95
N VAL A 8 -11.77 -29.08 -18.59
CA VAL A 8 -10.99 -27.97 -18.03
C VAL A 8 -11.80 -27.42 -16.87
N MET A 9 -11.51 -27.93 -15.67
CA MET A 9 -12.04 -27.37 -14.43
C MET A 9 -11.04 -26.29 -13.98
N PRO A 10 -11.38 -24.99 -14.02
CA PRO A 10 -10.52 -24.00 -13.42
C PRO A 10 -10.43 -24.31 -11.93
N LEU A 11 -9.27 -24.82 -11.49
CA LEU A 11 -8.98 -25.08 -10.07
C LEU A 11 -8.94 -23.77 -9.27
N TYR A 12 -8.80 -22.64 -9.95
CA TYR A 12 -8.78 -21.30 -9.39
C TYR A 12 -9.29 -20.30 -10.41
N TYR A 13 -10.22 -19.42 -10.02
CA TYR A 13 -10.79 -18.37 -10.87
C TYR A 13 -10.77 -17.06 -10.09
N TYR A 14 -9.99 -16.07 -10.55
CA TYR A 14 -10.09 -14.68 -10.07
C TYR A 14 -11.39 -14.11 -10.62
N ASN A 15 -12.49 -14.22 -9.88
CA ASN A 15 -13.68 -13.42 -10.18
C ASN A 15 -13.40 -12.02 -9.65
N ASP A 16 -13.23 -11.05 -10.56
CA ASP A 16 -13.51 -9.66 -10.22
C ASP A 16 -14.98 -9.57 -9.82
N LEU A 17 -15.24 -9.53 -8.51
CA LEU A 17 -16.57 -9.71 -7.92
C LEU A 17 -17.41 -8.41 -7.88
N TYR A 18 -17.17 -7.42 -8.73
CA TYR A 18 -18.03 -6.24 -8.74
C TYR A 18 -18.67 -5.97 -10.10
N LEU A 19 -19.98 -6.21 -10.15
CA LEU A 19 -20.87 -5.67 -11.17
C LEU A 19 -20.98 -4.17 -10.95
N LEU A 20 -20.11 -3.43 -11.63
CA LEU A 20 -20.19 -1.98 -11.64
C LEU A 20 -21.35 -1.56 -12.57
N ASN A 21 -22.35 -0.88 -12.00
CA ASN A 21 -23.35 -0.21 -12.79
C ASN A 21 -22.64 0.77 -13.74
N THR A 22 -22.95 0.74 -15.04
CA THR A 22 -22.30 1.57 -16.08
C THR A 22 -22.41 3.08 -15.85
N ALA A 23 -23.28 3.51 -14.94
CA ALA A 23 -23.32 4.89 -14.45
C ALA A 23 -22.05 5.30 -13.70
N PHE A 24 -21.30 4.34 -13.15
CA PHE A 24 -20.03 4.57 -12.48
C PHE A 24 -18.86 4.43 -13.45
N THR A 25 -17.93 5.37 -13.38
CA THR A 25 -16.75 5.45 -14.24
C THR A 25 -15.57 6.01 -13.43
N GLY A 26 -14.34 5.80 -13.88
CA GLY A 26 -13.15 6.42 -13.29
C GLY A 26 -12.48 5.59 -12.20
N ASP A 27 -13.06 4.44 -11.83
CA ASP A 27 -12.29 3.36 -11.23
C ASP A 27 -11.30 2.79 -12.25
N TYR A 28 -10.20 2.24 -11.74
CA TYR A 28 -9.23 1.54 -12.56
C TYR A 28 -8.56 0.43 -11.74
N SER A 29 -7.94 -0.52 -12.44
CA SER A 29 -7.11 -1.55 -11.84
C SER A 29 -5.68 -1.46 -12.38
N ASN A 30 -4.70 -1.72 -11.53
CA ASN A 30 -3.32 -1.83 -12.00
C ASN A 30 -2.99 -3.28 -12.44
N VAL A 31 -1.74 -3.49 -12.87
CA VAL A 31 -1.25 -4.78 -13.38
C VAL A 31 -1.27 -5.93 -12.36
N PHE A 32 -1.39 -5.62 -11.06
CA PHE A 32 -1.49 -6.60 -9.98
C PHE A 32 -2.94 -6.89 -9.56
N GLY A 33 -3.92 -6.28 -10.24
CA GLY A 33 -5.34 -6.44 -9.93
C GLY A 33 -5.83 -5.55 -8.79
N TYR A 34 -4.99 -4.65 -8.27
CA TYR A 34 -5.43 -3.70 -7.24
C TYR A 34 -6.36 -2.65 -7.81
N LYS A 35 -7.46 -2.38 -7.10
CA LYS A 35 -8.55 -1.52 -7.56
C LYS A 35 -8.57 -0.19 -6.81
N TYR A 36 -8.65 0.88 -7.59
CA TYR A 36 -8.62 2.25 -7.10
C TYR A 36 -9.96 2.93 -7.37
N PHE A 37 -10.51 3.56 -6.33
CA PHE A 37 -11.86 4.11 -6.36
C PHE A 37 -11.93 5.62 -6.11
N MET A 38 -10.80 6.28 -5.83
CA MET A 38 -10.78 7.70 -5.45
C MET A 38 -11.24 8.66 -6.57
N HIS A 39 -11.18 8.22 -7.84
CA HIS A 39 -11.60 9.02 -8.98
C HIS A 39 -12.98 8.66 -9.53
N VAL A 40 -13.76 7.84 -8.79
CA VAL A 40 -15.05 7.36 -9.24
C VAL A 40 -16.07 8.49 -9.35
N LYS A 41 -16.69 8.55 -10.54
CA LYS A 41 -17.82 9.41 -10.88
C LYS A 41 -19.05 8.57 -11.12
N LYS A 42 -20.21 9.09 -10.73
CA LYS A 42 -21.53 8.59 -11.10
C LYS A 42 -22.21 9.62 -12.02
N ASP A 43 -22.60 9.21 -13.22
CA ASP A 43 -23.25 10.07 -14.22
C ASP A 43 -22.43 11.35 -14.50
N GLY A 44 -21.10 11.20 -14.60
CA GLY A 44 -20.15 12.30 -14.85
C GLY A 44 -19.87 13.22 -13.66
N LYS A 45 -20.46 12.98 -12.48
CA LYS A 45 -20.24 13.76 -11.25
C LYS A 45 -19.53 12.94 -10.18
N ASN A 46 -18.76 13.57 -9.30
CA ASN A 46 -18.10 12.84 -8.19
C ASN A 46 -19.13 12.04 -7.39
N ALA A 47 -18.90 10.73 -7.28
CA ALA A 47 -19.83 9.85 -6.58
C ALA A 47 -19.76 10.13 -5.08
N LYS A 48 -20.93 10.39 -4.45
CA LYS A 48 -20.99 10.61 -3.00
C LYS A 48 -20.88 9.32 -2.19
N VAL A 49 -21.46 8.24 -2.70
CA VAL A 49 -21.49 6.92 -2.08
C VAL A 49 -21.44 5.89 -3.19
N MET A 50 -20.54 4.93 -3.03
CA MET A 50 -20.47 3.71 -3.83
C MET A 50 -20.62 2.51 -2.89
N ARG A 51 -21.32 1.48 -3.35
CA ARG A 51 -21.46 0.20 -2.66
C ARG A 51 -20.97 -0.88 -3.59
N LEU A 52 -20.12 -1.75 -3.07
CA LEU A 52 -19.39 -2.74 -3.85
C LEU A 52 -19.19 -4.00 -3.00
N ASN A 53 -19.19 -5.15 -3.67
CA ASN A 53 -18.76 -6.41 -3.11
C ASN A 53 -17.34 -6.65 -3.62
N LEU A 54 -16.33 -6.44 -2.77
CA LEU A 54 -14.93 -6.45 -3.21
C LEU A 54 -14.19 -7.73 -2.84
N ALA A 55 -14.35 -8.14 -1.59
CA ALA A 55 -13.41 -8.99 -0.90
C ALA A 55 -14.14 -9.79 0.18
N SER A 56 -13.57 -10.92 0.54
CA SER A 56 -13.88 -11.55 1.83
C SER A 56 -13.33 -10.70 2.98
N GLU A 57 -13.66 -11.11 4.20
CA GLU A 57 -13.00 -10.58 5.41
C GLU A 57 -11.47 -10.68 5.26
N PRO A 58 -10.72 -9.57 5.34
CA PRO A 58 -9.26 -9.61 5.25
C PRO A 58 -8.68 -10.17 6.54
N ASP A 59 -7.65 -11.01 6.43
CA ASP A 59 -6.89 -11.48 7.59
C ASP A 59 -6.06 -10.34 8.19
N HIS A 60 -5.44 -9.54 7.32
CA HIS A 60 -4.66 -8.36 7.69
C HIS A 60 -4.94 -7.18 6.76
N LEU A 61 -5.14 -5.99 7.34
CA LEU A 61 -5.09 -4.71 6.61
C LEU A 61 -3.75 -3.98 6.80
N ASP A 62 -2.90 -4.49 7.69
CA ASP A 62 -1.52 -4.05 7.80
C ASP A 62 -0.78 -4.32 6.48
N PRO A 63 -0.26 -3.29 5.79
CA PRO A 63 0.37 -3.47 4.49
C PRO A 63 1.58 -4.42 4.51
N ALA A 64 2.27 -4.55 5.66
CA ALA A 64 3.40 -5.48 5.80
C ALA A 64 2.96 -6.95 5.87
N LEU A 65 1.77 -7.22 6.44
CA LEU A 65 1.29 -8.58 6.70
C LEU A 65 0.26 -9.08 5.68
N ASN A 66 -0.38 -8.17 4.93
CA ASN A 66 -1.36 -8.55 3.92
C ASN A 66 -0.70 -9.29 2.73
N THR A 67 -1.21 -10.47 2.41
CA THR A 67 -0.73 -11.30 1.30
C THR A 67 -1.71 -11.47 0.15
N THR A 68 -2.96 -11.02 0.31
CA THR A 68 -4.02 -11.23 -0.67
C THR A 68 -4.29 -9.97 -1.51
N ALA A 69 -4.75 -10.14 -2.75
CA ALA A 69 -5.02 -9.01 -3.63
C ALA A 69 -6.26 -8.22 -3.22
N ASP A 70 -7.29 -8.90 -2.72
CA ASP A 70 -8.54 -8.32 -2.26
C ASP A 70 -8.33 -7.51 -0.96
N GLY A 71 -7.57 -8.05 -0.01
CA GLY A 71 -7.08 -7.32 1.17
C GLY A 71 -6.17 -6.15 0.78
N GLY A 72 -5.34 -6.34 -0.25
CA GLY A 72 -4.54 -5.27 -0.84
C GLY A 72 -5.38 -4.12 -1.40
N CYS A 73 -6.51 -4.42 -2.07
CA CYS A 73 -7.46 -3.38 -2.51
C CYS A 73 -8.06 -2.62 -1.32
N LEU A 74 -8.45 -3.34 -0.26
CA LEU A 74 -8.99 -2.73 0.96
C LEU A 74 -7.96 -1.84 1.67
N ALA A 75 -6.68 -2.25 1.69
CA ALA A 75 -5.58 -1.48 2.26
C ALA A 75 -5.19 -0.28 1.39
N LEU A 76 -5.08 -0.42 0.06
CA LEU A 76 -4.68 0.65 -0.86
C LEU A 76 -5.66 1.82 -0.93
N ASN A 77 -6.92 1.63 -0.54
CA ASN A 77 -7.83 2.77 -0.37
C ASN A 77 -7.54 3.57 0.91
N SER A 78 -6.87 2.96 1.88
CA SER A 78 -6.47 3.54 3.16
C SER A 78 -5.01 4.02 3.20
N PHE A 79 -4.16 3.57 2.28
CA PHE A 79 -2.72 3.86 2.32
C PHE A 79 -2.22 4.35 0.97
N ALA A 80 -1.25 5.27 1.01
CA ALA A 80 -0.60 5.87 -0.15
C ALA A 80 0.92 5.69 -0.08
N GLY A 81 1.55 5.39 -1.21
CA GLY A 81 2.98 5.05 -1.31
C GLY A 81 3.83 6.20 -1.79
N LEU A 82 5.15 5.97 -1.93
CA LEU A 82 6.00 6.96 -2.62
C LEU A 82 5.59 7.08 -4.09
N TYR A 83 5.28 5.96 -4.72
CA TYR A 83 4.84 5.85 -6.10
C TYR A 83 3.52 5.07 -6.16
N THR A 84 2.82 5.19 -7.27
CA THR A 84 1.59 4.44 -7.56
C THR A 84 1.49 4.14 -9.06
N TYR A 85 0.46 3.41 -9.45
CA TYR A 85 0.13 3.19 -10.85
C TYR A 85 -1.03 4.09 -11.26
N ASP A 86 -0.90 4.78 -12.39
CA ASP A 86 -2.00 5.52 -12.99
C ASP A 86 -3.00 4.59 -13.71
N LYS A 87 -4.10 5.18 -14.22
CA LYS A 87 -5.14 4.47 -14.98
C LYS A 87 -4.65 3.76 -16.25
N ASP A 88 -3.49 4.15 -16.77
CA ASP A 88 -2.87 3.58 -17.97
C ASP A 88 -1.82 2.52 -17.59
N GLY A 89 -1.69 2.19 -16.30
CA GLY A 89 -0.76 1.21 -15.77
C GLY A 89 0.69 1.70 -15.69
N LYS A 90 0.92 3.02 -15.74
CA LYS A 90 2.27 3.59 -15.63
C LYS A 90 2.60 3.94 -14.19
N LEU A 91 3.85 3.70 -13.80
CA LEU A 91 4.38 4.17 -12.53
C LEU A 91 4.48 5.69 -12.52
N VAL A 92 3.93 6.31 -11.49
CA VAL A 92 3.94 7.76 -11.29
C VAL A 92 4.19 8.08 -9.81
N PRO A 93 4.79 9.24 -9.48
CA PRO A 93 4.94 9.69 -8.10
C PRO A 93 3.56 9.90 -7.42
N GLU A 94 3.43 9.44 -6.17
CA GLU A 94 2.26 9.72 -5.32
C GLU A 94 2.67 10.60 -4.13
N LEU A 95 3.38 10.06 -3.14
CA LEU A 95 3.95 10.85 -2.02
C LEU A 95 5.38 11.30 -2.28
N ALA A 96 6.05 10.75 -3.31
CA ALA A 96 7.32 11.26 -3.79
C ALA A 96 7.15 12.60 -4.53
N ASP A 97 8.15 13.47 -4.39
CA ASP A 97 8.29 14.73 -5.12
C ASP A 97 9.16 14.51 -6.36
N GLY A 98 8.63 13.72 -7.31
CA GLY A 98 9.28 13.38 -8.57
C GLY A 98 9.93 11.98 -8.61
N GLU A 99 10.75 11.79 -9.63
CA GLU A 99 11.53 10.56 -9.85
C GLU A 99 12.69 10.46 -8.85
N PRO A 100 13.15 9.24 -8.51
CA PRO A 100 14.31 9.08 -7.64
C PRO A 100 15.59 9.50 -8.39
N GLU A 101 16.53 10.10 -7.66
CA GLU A 101 17.91 10.21 -8.13
C GLU A 101 18.62 8.88 -7.91
N VAL A 102 19.24 8.34 -8.95
CA VAL A 102 19.94 7.04 -8.93
C VAL A 102 21.40 7.23 -9.30
N SER A 103 22.31 6.61 -8.54
CA SER A 103 23.75 6.62 -8.85
C SER A 103 24.06 5.95 -10.19
N GLU A 104 25.22 6.25 -10.76
CA GLU A 104 25.67 5.67 -12.04
C GLU A 104 25.73 4.14 -12.02
N ASP A 105 26.10 3.55 -10.87
CA ASP A 105 26.13 2.11 -10.68
C ASP A 105 24.75 1.48 -10.43
N GLY A 106 23.68 2.27 -10.32
CA GLY A 106 22.31 1.80 -10.16
C GLY A 106 21.96 1.29 -8.75
N THR A 107 22.81 1.51 -7.75
CA THR A 107 22.64 0.92 -6.40
C THR A 107 22.24 1.91 -5.32
N GLN A 108 22.53 3.21 -5.47
CA GLN A 108 22.17 4.23 -4.49
C GLN A 108 21.01 5.06 -5.00
N TYR A 109 19.99 5.22 -4.15
CA TYR A 109 18.77 5.95 -4.46
C TYR A 109 18.58 7.09 -3.48
N THR A 110 18.14 8.24 -3.99
CA THR A 110 17.62 9.35 -3.19
C THR A 110 16.21 9.67 -3.66
N VAL A 111 15.23 9.54 -2.76
CA VAL A 111 13.83 9.85 -3.02
C VAL A 111 13.45 11.09 -2.22
N LYS A 112 12.94 12.11 -2.91
CA LYS A 112 12.33 13.28 -2.28
C LYS A 112 10.87 12.98 -1.96
N VAL A 113 10.45 13.31 -0.75
CA VAL A 113 9.07 13.13 -0.25
C VAL A 113 8.41 14.50 -0.22
N LYS A 114 7.15 14.58 -0.67
CA LYS A 114 6.36 15.81 -0.64
C LYS A 114 6.34 16.41 0.78
N LYS A 115 6.30 17.74 0.85
CA LYS A 115 6.27 18.48 2.12
C LYS A 115 4.85 18.59 2.67
N GLY A 116 4.72 18.66 4.00
CA GLY A 116 3.45 18.93 4.67
C GLY A 116 2.45 17.78 4.62
N LEU A 117 2.91 16.55 4.33
CA LEU A 117 2.08 15.35 4.38
C LEU A 117 1.58 15.09 5.80
N LYS A 118 0.38 14.52 5.88
CA LYS A 118 -0.29 14.23 7.15
C LYS A 118 -0.86 12.83 7.15
N TRP A 119 -0.85 12.23 8.33
CA TRP A 119 -1.68 11.09 8.67
C TRP A 119 -3.14 11.52 8.85
N SER A 120 -4.05 10.56 8.85
CA SER A 120 -5.50 10.81 9.00
C SER A 120 -5.87 11.44 10.35
N ASP A 121 -5.06 11.23 11.39
CA ASP A 121 -5.20 11.87 12.70
C ASP A 121 -4.69 13.32 12.74
N GLY A 122 -4.15 13.82 11.61
CA GLY A 122 -3.59 15.16 11.46
C GLY A 122 -2.12 15.31 11.88
N SER A 123 -1.50 14.25 12.42
CA SER A 123 -0.06 14.23 12.70
C SER A 123 0.77 14.27 11.41
N GLY A 124 2.01 14.74 11.49
CA GLY A 124 2.89 14.83 10.33
C GLY A 124 3.34 13.46 9.85
N LEU A 125 3.33 13.26 8.53
CA LEU A 125 3.94 12.11 7.84
C LEU A 125 5.24 12.56 7.18
N ASN A 126 6.33 11.83 7.40
CA ASN A 126 7.64 12.22 6.86
C ASN A 126 8.50 11.00 6.44
N ALA A 127 9.71 11.26 5.95
CA ALA A 127 10.64 10.23 5.48
C ALA A 127 10.94 9.13 6.54
N ASN A 128 10.93 9.45 7.83
CA ASN A 128 11.18 8.47 8.89
C ASN A 128 10.09 7.42 8.99
N ASP A 129 8.85 7.74 8.61
CA ASP A 129 7.76 6.76 8.62
C ASP A 129 8.00 5.66 7.58
N PHE A 130 8.49 6.01 6.39
CA PHE A 130 8.86 5.03 5.37
C PHE A 130 10.04 4.17 5.82
N VAL A 131 11.09 4.80 6.36
CA VAL A 131 12.26 4.08 6.91
C VAL A 131 11.82 3.08 7.98
N TYR A 132 10.99 3.51 8.93
CA TYR A 132 10.43 2.65 9.97
C TYR A 132 9.65 1.48 9.34
N SER A 133 8.77 1.77 8.39
CA SER A 133 7.88 0.78 7.79
C SER A 133 8.64 -0.28 7.01
N TRP A 134 9.68 0.11 6.27
CA TRP A 134 10.51 -0.83 5.50
C TRP A 134 11.39 -1.69 6.42
N GLN A 135 11.98 -1.10 7.46
CA GLN A 135 12.71 -1.86 8.47
C GLN A 135 11.79 -2.86 9.18
N ARG A 136 10.58 -2.43 9.54
CA ARG A 136 9.58 -3.29 10.18
C ARG A 136 9.17 -4.43 9.25
N ALA A 137 8.83 -4.15 8.00
CA ALA A 137 8.38 -5.17 7.06
C ALA A 137 9.49 -6.20 6.75
N ALA A 138 10.76 -5.82 6.80
CA ALA A 138 11.89 -6.72 6.64
C ALA A 138 12.30 -7.46 7.93
N ASP A 139 11.85 -7.03 9.11
CA ASP A 139 12.20 -7.66 10.38
C ASP A 139 11.52 -9.04 10.49
N PRO A 140 12.27 -10.13 10.69
CA PRO A 140 11.70 -11.47 10.88
C PRO A 140 10.66 -11.56 12.00
N LYS A 141 10.70 -10.67 13.01
CA LYS A 141 9.71 -10.62 14.09
C LYS A 141 8.34 -10.16 13.63
N THR A 142 8.28 -9.37 12.56
CA THR A 142 7.00 -8.98 11.96
C THR A 142 6.34 -10.20 11.30
N GLY A 143 7.12 -11.15 10.79
CA GLY A 143 6.58 -12.35 10.16
C GLY A 143 5.90 -12.07 8.82
N ALA A 144 6.34 -11.04 8.10
CA ALA A 144 5.79 -10.68 6.80
C ALA A 144 6.23 -11.68 5.71
N ASP A 145 5.27 -12.33 5.04
CA ASP A 145 5.57 -13.26 3.93
C ASP A 145 6.30 -12.57 2.76
N TYR A 146 6.04 -11.27 2.55
CA TYR A 146 6.71 -10.46 1.53
C TYR A 146 8.04 -9.84 1.98
N ALA A 147 8.57 -10.19 3.17
CA ALA A 147 9.84 -9.66 3.67
C ALA A 147 11.01 -9.88 2.68
N TYR A 148 10.98 -10.96 1.89
CA TYR A 148 11.99 -11.24 0.88
C TYR A 148 12.12 -10.14 -0.20
N LEU A 149 11.07 -9.33 -0.43
CA LEU A 149 11.15 -8.20 -1.36
C LEU A 149 12.16 -7.15 -0.91
N PHE A 150 12.51 -7.10 0.39
CA PHE A 150 13.52 -6.21 0.94
C PHE A 150 14.95 -6.77 0.85
N ASP A 151 15.15 -8.02 0.39
CA ASP A 151 16.50 -8.56 0.18
C ASP A 151 17.25 -7.88 -0.98
N VAL A 152 16.57 -7.06 -1.77
CA VAL A 152 17.21 -6.17 -2.75
C VAL A 152 18.07 -5.08 -2.09
N PHE A 153 17.81 -4.75 -0.82
CA PHE A 153 18.59 -3.75 -0.09
C PHE A 153 19.91 -4.32 0.39
N ALA A 154 20.96 -3.52 0.35
CA ALA A 154 22.16 -3.81 1.12
C ALA A 154 21.81 -3.76 2.61
N LYS A 155 22.43 -4.63 3.41
CA LYS A 155 22.24 -4.66 4.87
C LYS A 155 23.47 -4.10 5.58
N ASP A 156 23.27 -3.46 6.73
CA ASP A 156 24.35 -2.98 7.59
C ASP A 156 24.96 -4.12 8.43
N ALA A 157 25.88 -3.78 9.34
CA ALA A 157 26.54 -4.77 10.19
C ALA A 157 25.59 -5.49 11.17
N ASP A 158 24.46 -4.87 11.50
CA ASP A 158 23.42 -5.43 12.38
C ASP A 158 22.34 -6.18 11.59
N GLY A 159 22.48 -6.29 10.26
CA GLY A 159 21.54 -6.96 9.37
C GLY A 159 20.31 -6.12 9.02
N LYS A 160 20.28 -4.83 9.37
CA LYS A 160 19.18 -3.92 9.01
C LYS A 160 19.36 -3.39 7.60
N LEU A 161 18.26 -2.98 6.97
CA LEU A 161 18.32 -2.39 5.63
C LEU A 161 19.16 -1.11 5.67
N LYS A 162 20.05 -0.90 4.69
CA LYS A 162 20.75 0.38 4.50
C LYS A 162 19.80 1.40 3.87
N VAL A 163 18.86 1.87 4.67
CA VAL A 163 17.89 2.92 4.36
C VAL A 163 17.83 3.90 5.53
N GLU A 164 17.86 5.19 5.22
CA GLU A 164 17.81 6.26 6.20
C GLU A 164 16.99 7.45 5.69
N ALA A 165 16.49 8.26 6.61
CA ALA A 165 15.95 9.57 6.33
C ALA A 165 17.06 10.59 6.58
N LYS A 166 17.57 11.24 5.52
CA LYS A 166 18.59 12.30 5.66
C LYS A 166 18.01 13.55 6.32
N ASP A 167 16.73 13.80 6.07
CA ASP A 167 15.89 14.82 6.65
C ASP A 167 14.42 14.38 6.54
N ASP A 168 13.47 15.21 7.01
CA ASP A 168 12.03 14.90 6.99
C ASP A 168 11.46 14.62 5.59
N ASN A 169 12.15 15.02 4.51
CA ASN A 169 11.65 14.93 3.15
C ASN A 169 12.61 14.20 2.20
N THR A 170 13.62 13.49 2.71
CA THR A 170 14.61 12.82 1.88
C THR A 170 14.92 11.44 2.43
N ILE A 171 14.55 10.41 1.67
CA ILE A 171 14.93 9.01 1.95
C ILE A 171 16.13 8.67 1.08
N THR A 172 17.16 8.07 1.67
CA THR A 172 18.26 7.49 0.90
C THR A 172 18.49 6.05 1.27
N PHE A 173 18.78 5.22 0.27
CA PHE A 173 19.06 3.81 0.49
C PHE A 173 20.08 3.25 -0.49
N THR A 174 20.68 2.13 -0.09
CA THR A 174 21.63 1.36 -0.90
C THR A 174 21.07 -0.02 -1.17
N LEU A 175 21.10 -0.43 -2.43
CA LEU A 175 20.75 -1.78 -2.88
C LEU A 175 21.97 -2.70 -2.90
N ALA A 176 21.74 -3.99 -2.74
CA ALA A 176 22.78 -5.01 -2.82
C ALA A 176 23.27 -5.21 -4.27
N ALA A 177 22.41 -4.94 -5.24
CA ALA A 177 22.68 -4.94 -6.68
C ALA A 177 21.70 -4.00 -7.40
N PRO A 178 21.99 -3.59 -8.64
CA PRO A 178 21.07 -2.76 -9.42
C PRO A 178 19.71 -3.45 -9.60
N CYS A 179 18.62 -2.74 -9.30
CA CYS A 179 17.25 -3.25 -9.35
C CYS A 179 16.39 -2.35 -10.23
N SER A 180 16.14 -2.76 -11.48
CA SER A 180 15.39 -1.94 -12.46
C SER A 180 13.92 -1.72 -12.09
N TYR A 181 13.37 -2.54 -11.20
CA TYR A 181 11.97 -2.49 -10.77
C TYR A 181 11.79 -1.87 -9.36
N MET A 182 12.82 -1.19 -8.82
CA MET A 182 12.77 -0.61 -7.46
C MET A 182 11.63 0.41 -7.29
N VAL A 183 11.35 1.24 -8.30
CA VAL A 183 10.20 2.17 -8.27
C VAL A 183 8.87 1.42 -8.19
N GLY A 184 8.77 0.27 -8.86
CA GLY A 184 7.63 -0.62 -8.77
C GLY A 184 7.46 -1.23 -7.38
N LEU A 185 8.56 -1.57 -6.69
CA LEU A 185 8.52 -2.02 -5.30
C LEU A 185 8.02 -0.91 -4.38
N MET A 186 8.47 0.35 -4.57
CA MET A 186 8.00 1.49 -3.79
C MET A 186 6.52 1.87 -4.03
N ALA A 187 5.89 1.27 -5.04
CA ALA A 187 4.45 1.35 -5.31
C ALA A 187 3.66 0.12 -4.81
N PHE A 188 4.35 -0.91 -4.29
CA PHE A 188 3.74 -2.15 -3.84
C PHE A 188 3.25 -2.03 -2.38
N PRO A 189 2.13 -2.68 -1.98
CA PRO A 189 1.54 -2.51 -0.65
C PRO A 189 2.51 -2.69 0.53
N THR A 190 3.41 -3.67 0.47
CA THR A 190 4.37 -3.93 1.55
C THR A 190 5.35 -2.76 1.80
N PHE A 191 5.51 -1.85 0.83
CA PHE A 191 6.36 -0.66 0.94
C PHE A 191 5.59 0.59 1.39
N LEU A 192 4.28 0.51 1.62
CA LEU A 192 3.48 1.62 2.10
C LEU A 192 3.88 1.99 3.54
N PRO A 193 3.89 3.28 3.88
CA PRO A 193 4.25 3.72 5.21
C PRO A 193 3.11 3.42 6.20
N VAL A 194 3.47 3.13 7.44
CA VAL A 194 2.56 2.99 8.59
C VAL A 194 3.04 3.89 9.73
N GLN A 195 2.11 4.39 10.55
CA GLN A 195 2.45 5.30 11.65
C GLN A 195 3.10 4.51 12.81
N LYS A 196 4.41 4.71 13.02
CA LYS A 196 5.19 4.05 14.09
C LYS A 196 4.49 4.05 15.45
N LYS A 197 3.97 5.21 15.86
CA LYS A 197 3.30 5.39 17.15
C LYS A 197 2.08 4.47 17.30
N ALA A 198 1.24 4.33 16.26
CA ALA A 198 0.06 3.48 16.31
C ALA A 198 0.45 1.99 16.39
N VAL A 199 1.43 1.57 15.58
CA VAL A 199 1.93 0.20 15.54
C VAL A 199 2.49 -0.22 16.91
N GLU A 200 3.44 0.56 17.44
CA GLU A 200 4.10 0.23 18.72
C GLU A 200 3.14 0.33 19.92
N ALA A 201 2.11 1.17 19.85
CA ALA A 201 1.10 1.25 20.90
C ALA A 201 0.19 0.01 20.96
N ALA A 202 -0.04 -0.65 19.82
CA ALA A 202 -0.87 -1.84 19.72
C ALA A 202 -0.08 -3.14 20.00
N ASP A 203 1.18 -3.19 19.60
CA ASP A 203 2.05 -4.38 19.74
C ASP A 203 3.10 -4.20 20.84
N LYS A 204 2.64 -4.04 22.09
CA LYS A 204 3.52 -3.65 23.21
C LYS A 204 4.55 -4.70 23.61
N ASP A 205 4.25 -5.97 23.40
CA ASP A 205 5.12 -7.10 23.74
C ASP A 205 5.75 -7.78 22.51
N GLY A 206 5.48 -7.27 21.30
CA GLY A 206 6.02 -7.80 20.06
C GLY A 206 5.39 -9.12 19.63
N SER A 207 4.24 -9.49 20.18
CA SER A 207 3.58 -10.78 19.92
C SER A 207 2.51 -10.71 18.83
N ASN A 208 2.00 -9.52 18.52
CA ASN A 208 0.96 -9.31 17.51
C ASN A 208 1.23 -8.04 16.68
N PRO A 209 2.17 -8.12 15.72
CA PRO A 209 2.59 -6.96 14.94
C PRO A 209 1.44 -6.31 14.16
N GLY A 210 0.39 -7.08 13.79
CA GLY A 210 -0.76 -6.59 13.03
C GLY A 210 -1.88 -5.97 13.86
N ALA A 211 -1.80 -5.99 15.20
CA ALA A 211 -2.90 -5.62 16.09
C ALA A 211 -3.50 -4.22 15.84
N TRP A 212 -2.67 -3.28 15.36
CA TRP A 212 -3.06 -1.88 15.15
C TRP A 212 -4.08 -1.69 14.02
N ALA A 213 -4.21 -2.65 13.09
CA ALA A 213 -5.06 -2.56 11.90
C ALA A 213 -6.15 -3.65 11.83
N MET A 214 -6.53 -4.22 12.97
CA MET A 214 -7.55 -5.28 13.05
C MET A 214 -8.98 -4.76 13.27
N GLU A 215 -9.15 -3.47 13.54
CA GLU A 215 -10.44 -2.83 13.84
C GLU A 215 -10.56 -1.49 13.09
N ALA A 216 -11.78 -0.97 12.92
CA ALA A 216 -11.94 0.35 12.31
C ALA A 216 -11.30 1.48 13.14
N GLY A 217 -10.86 2.55 12.45
CA GLY A 217 -10.28 3.73 13.10
C GLY A 217 -8.76 3.76 13.19
N PHE A 218 -8.05 2.79 12.59
CA PHE A 218 -6.60 2.85 12.48
C PHE A 218 -6.12 4.06 11.66
N VAL A 219 -4.91 4.53 11.96
CA VAL A 219 -4.32 5.70 11.33
C VAL A 219 -3.87 5.36 9.90
N THR A 220 -4.18 6.24 8.96
CA THR A 220 -4.05 6.03 7.51
C THR A 220 -3.44 7.25 6.84
N ASN A 221 -2.95 7.12 5.60
CA ASN A 221 -2.43 8.24 4.81
C ASN A 221 -2.98 8.29 3.38
N GLY A 222 -3.88 7.39 3.01
CA GLY A 222 -4.53 7.36 1.69
C GLY A 222 -5.78 8.23 1.61
N ALA A 223 -6.48 8.12 0.48
CA ALA A 223 -7.67 8.91 0.15
C ALA A 223 -8.89 8.64 1.06
N TYR A 224 -8.94 7.47 1.69
CA TYR A 224 -10.02 7.08 2.60
C TYR A 224 -9.50 6.63 3.97
N THR A 225 -10.38 6.67 4.96
CA THR A 225 -10.20 6.08 6.29
C THR A 225 -11.28 5.04 6.55
N LEU A 226 -10.95 3.99 7.28
CA LEU A 226 -11.93 2.97 7.69
C LEU A 226 -12.73 3.46 8.89
N LYS A 227 -13.98 3.87 8.65
CA LYS A 227 -14.87 4.40 9.68
C LYS A 227 -15.57 3.32 10.51
N SER A 228 -15.97 2.21 9.88
CA SER A 228 -16.60 1.10 10.58
C SER A 228 -16.30 -0.21 9.89
N TRP A 229 -16.10 -1.26 10.69
CA TRP A 229 -15.88 -2.62 10.25
C TRP A 229 -16.81 -3.52 11.05
N LYS A 230 -17.73 -4.17 10.35
CA LYS A 230 -18.51 -5.28 10.89
C LYS A 230 -17.89 -6.55 10.32
N HIS A 231 -17.10 -7.23 11.14
CA HIS A 231 -16.37 -8.44 10.74
C HIS A 231 -17.31 -9.44 10.05
N LYS A 232 -16.87 -9.96 8.90
CA LYS A 232 -17.59 -10.92 8.04
C LYS A 232 -18.88 -10.38 7.40
N GLU A 233 -19.13 -9.08 7.47
CA GLU A 233 -20.33 -8.44 6.91
C GLU A 233 -19.99 -7.27 5.99
N SER A 234 -19.38 -6.19 6.53
CA SER A 234 -19.17 -4.96 5.75
C SER A 234 -18.14 -4.02 6.36
N MET A 235 -17.57 -3.18 5.48
CA MET A 235 -16.65 -2.10 5.84
C MET A 235 -17.13 -0.79 5.23
N VAL A 236 -16.98 0.32 5.96
CA VAL A 236 -17.36 1.66 5.50
C VAL A 236 -16.12 2.55 5.50
N TYR A 237 -15.72 2.93 4.29
CA TYR A 237 -14.64 3.86 4.05
C TYR A 237 -15.21 5.27 3.85
N VAL A 238 -14.57 6.27 4.44
CA VAL A 238 -14.94 7.68 4.29
C VAL A 238 -13.75 8.50 3.84
N LYS A 239 -13.99 9.60 3.13
CA LYS A 239 -12.92 10.49 2.64
C LYS A 239 -12.00 10.90 3.79
N ASN A 240 -10.69 10.77 3.59
CA ASN A 240 -9.67 11.31 4.48
C ASN A 240 -9.43 12.79 4.15
N PRO A 241 -9.83 13.75 4.99
CA PRO A 241 -9.63 15.17 4.71
C PRO A 241 -8.16 15.59 4.80
N ASN A 242 -7.28 14.76 5.37
CA ASN A 242 -5.85 15.03 5.51
C ASN A 242 -5.01 14.42 4.38
N TYR A 243 -5.62 13.71 3.42
CA TYR A 243 -4.92 13.20 2.25
C TYR A 243 -4.34 14.37 1.41
N TYR A 244 -3.16 14.18 0.84
CA TYR A 244 -2.45 15.27 0.14
C TYR A 244 -3.21 15.79 -1.10
N ASP A 245 -4.00 14.92 -1.74
CA ASP A 245 -4.83 15.22 -2.91
C ASP A 245 -6.32 15.01 -2.56
N ALA A 246 -6.73 15.54 -1.42
CA ALA A 246 -8.10 15.37 -0.94
C ALA A 246 -9.13 16.13 -1.78
N ASP A 247 -8.77 17.19 -2.52
CA ASP A 247 -9.75 18.12 -3.12
C ASP A 247 -10.37 17.66 -4.45
#